data_AF-A0A7W0WLI1-F1
#
_entry.id   AF-A0A7W0WLI1-F1
#
_cell.length_a   1.000
_cell.length_b   1.000
_cell.length_c   1.000
_cell.angle_alpha   90.00
_cell.angle_beta   90.00
_cell.angle_gamma   90.00
#
_symmetry.space_group_name_H-M   'P 1'
#
loop_
_entity.id
_entity.type
_entity.pdbx_description
1 polymer ?
#
loop_
_entity_poly.entity_id
_entity_poly.type
_entity_poly.pdbx_seq_one_letter_code
_entity_poly.pdbx_strand_id
1 'polypeptide(L)' 'QGGARVAEALRAGIEGVGRRLGYPAGLVTVSIGLAEFDPREPSDTDLLVSADRALYRAKAAGRNAVA' A
#
# COMPACT_ATOMS: atom_id res chain seq x y z
N GLN A 1 -1.15 -11.97 6.08
CA GLN A 1 -2.55 -11.45 6.19
C GLN A 1 -2.71 -10.21 7.10
N GLY A 2 -2.01 -10.12 8.25
CA GLY A 2 -2.12 -8.95 9.14
C GLY A 2 -1.65 -7.64 8.48
N GLY A 3 -0.55 -7.69 7.73
CA GLY A 3 0.00 -6.54 7.01
C GLY A 3 -1.00 -5.92 6.02
N ALA A 4 -1.72 -6.75 5.27
CA ALA A 4 -2.72 -6.28 4.30
C ALA A 4 -3.87 -5.51 4.98
N ARG A 5 -4.35 -5.98 6.14
CA ARG A 5 -5.41 -5.28 6.90
C ARG A 5 -4.93 -3.93 7.41
N VAL A 6 -3.70 -3.85 7.93
CA VAL A 6 -3.12 -2.59 8.42
C VAL A 6 -2.91 -1.62 7.26
N ALA A 7 -2.37 -2.09 6.13
CA ALA A 7 -2.19 -1.28 4.93
C ALA A 7 -3.51 -0.71 4.43
N GLU A 8 -4.57 -1.52 4.36
CA GLU A 8 -5.88 -1.04 3.91
C GLU A 8 -6.52 -0.04 4.89
N ALA A 9 -6.36 -0.26 6.20
CA ALA A 9 -6.80 0.70 7.21
C ALA A 9 -6.07 2.05 7.08
N LEU A 10 -4.75 2.03 6.84
CA LEU A 10 -3.96 3.24 6.58
C LEU A 10 -4.42 3.95 5.30
N ARG A 11 -4.64 3.19 4.22
CA ARG A 11 -5.10 3.72 2.93
C ARG A 11 -6.44 4.46 3.09
N ALA A 12 -7.42 3.81 3.70
CA ALA A 12 -8.73 4.39 3.96
C ALA A 12 -8.67 5.58 4.95
N GLY A 13 -7.80 5.49 5.96
CA GLY A 13 -7.60 6.55 6.95
C GLY A 13 -7.05 7.84 6.35
N ILE A 14 -6.03 7.74 5.48
CA ILE A 14 -5.43 8.89 4.78
C ILE A 14 -6.45 9.54 3.86
N GLU A 15 -7.20 8.74 3.09
CA GLU A 15 -8.27 9.27 2.24
C GLU A 15 -9.35 10.00 3.07
N GLY A 16 -9.71 9.44 4.23
CA GLY A 16 -10.63 10.05 5.18
C GLY A 16 -10.13 11.36 5.81
N VAL A 17 -8.82 11.48 6.08
CA VAL A 17 -8.19 12.75 6.51
C VAL A 17 -8.33 13.80 5.41
N GLY A 18 -8.03 13.46 4.16
CA GLY A 18 -8.17 14.37 3.02
C GLY A 18 -9.57 14.97 2.92
N ARG A 19 -10.60 14.13 3.04
CA ARG A 19 -12.00 14.60 3.06
C ARG A 19 -12.31 15.52 4.23
N ARG A 20 -11.85 15.19 5.45
CA ARG A 20 -12.08 16.03 6.65
C ARG A 20 -11.41 17.40 6.56
N LEU A 21 -10.31 17.50 5.83
CA LEU A 21 -9.61 18.76 5.57
C LEU A 21 -10.23 19.58 4.41
N GLY A 22 -11.29 19.08 3.77
CA GLY A 22 -11.98 19.77 2.68
C GLY A 22 -11.35 19.62 1.30
N TYR A 23 -10.41 18.69 1.12
CA TYR A 23 -9.87 18.39 -0.21
C TYR A 23 -10.89 17.64 -1.08
N PRO A 24 -10.89 17.83 -2.41
CA PRO A 24 -11.65 17.01 -3.34
C PRO A 24 -11.40 15.51 -3.13
N ALA A 25 -12.44 14.71 -3.34
CA ALA A 25 -12.35 13.25 -3.22
C ALA A 25 -11.25 12.69 -4.14
N GLY A 26 -10.41 11.82 -3.59
CA GLY A 26 -9.30 11.21 -4.33
C GLY A 26 -8.06 12.10 -4.49
N LEU A 27 -8.09 13.38 -4.10
CA LEU A 27 -6.94 14.28 -4.23
C LEU A 27 -5.80 13.88 -3.27
N VAL A 28 -6.14 13.56 -2.01
CA VAL A 28 -5.19 13.09 -1.00
C VAL A 28 -5.43 11.61 -0.75
N THR A 29 -4.54 10.78 -1.26
CA THR A 29 -4.58 9.32 -1.16
C THR A 29 -3.18 8.75 -0.98
N VAL A 30 -3.07 7.45 -0.73
CA VAL A 30 -1.78 6.74 -0.66
C VAL A 30 -1.87 5.45 -1.46
N SER A 31 -0.78 5.08 -2.13
CA SER A 31 -0.59 3.72 -2.68
C SER A 31 0.44 3.01 -1.83
N ILE A 32 0.20 1.75 -1.49
CA ILE A 32 1.03 0.99 -0.55
C ILE A 32 1.44 -0.32 -1.22
N GLY A 33 2.74 -0.60 -1.21
CA GLY A 33 3.27 -1.91 -1.56
C GLY A 33 3.54 -2.74 -0.32
N LEU A 34 3.07 -3.97 -0.30
CA LEU A 34 3.24 -4.91 0.80
C LEU A 34 4.09 -6.10 0.35
N ALA A 35 5.01 -6.51 1.22
CA ALA A 35 5.71 -7.79 1.09
C ALA A 35 5.74 -8.47 2.46
N GLU A 36 5.63 -9.80 2.46
CA GLU A 36 5.77 -10.64 3.65
C GLU A 36 7.03 -11.49 3.47
N PHE A 37 7.86 -11.56 4.52
CA PHE A 37 9.01 -12.45 4.56
C PHE A 37 8.57 -13.85 5.00
N ASP A 38 8.88 -14.88 4.21
CA ASP A 38 8.68 -16.28 4.63
C ASP A 38 10.04 -16.91 4.99
N PRO A 39 10.28 -17.27 6.25
CA PRO A 39 11.54 -17.92 6.66
C PRO A 39 11.70 -19.34 6.10
N ARG A 40 10.64 -19.97 5.59
CA ARG A 40 10.67 -21.31 4.98
C ARG A 40 11.01 -21.26 3.50
N GLU A 41 10.79 -20.11 2.88
CA GLU A 41 11.14 -19.82 1.50
C GLU A 41 11.95 -18.52 1.47
N PRO A 42 13.25 -18.58 1.86
CA PRO A 42 14.11 -17.42 1.78
C PRO A 42 14.21 -17.01 0.31
N SER A 43 13.48 -15.97 -0.04
CA SER A 43 13.57 -15.32 -1.34
C SER A 43 14.98 -14.77 -1.53
N ASP A 44 15.61 -15.07 -2.66
CA ASP A 44 16.86 -14.41 -3.08
C ASP A 44 16.66 -12.91 -3.33
N THR A 45 15.41 -12.48 -3.54
CA THR A 45 15.05 -11.07 -3.74
C THR A 45 14.85 -10.39 -2.38
N ASP A 46 15.54 -9.26 -2.18
CA ASP A 46 15.39 -8.37 -1.03
C ASP A 46 13.90 -8.03 -0.78
N LEU A 47 13.45 -8.17 0.47
CA LEU A 47 12.08 -7.88 0.90
C LEU A 47 11.63 -6.46 0.52
N LEU A 48 12.55 -5.48 0.56
CA LEU A 48 12.28 -4.10 0.17
C LEU A 48 12.03 -3.99 -1.34
N VAL A 49 12.76 -4.74 -2.17
CA VAL A 49 12.55 -4.78 -3.62
C VAL A 49 11.19 -5.37 -3.95
N SER A 50 10.76 -6.41 -3.22
CA SER A 50 9.42 -6.98 -3.36
C SER A 50 8.33 -5.98 -2.98
N ALA A 51 8.49 -5.25 -1.87
CA ALA A 51 7.56 -4.21 -1.44
C ALA A 51 7.50 -3.03 -2.44
N ASP A 52 8.64 -2.60 -2.98
CA ASP A 52 8.71 -1.53 -3.98
C ASP A 52 8.03 -1.93 -5.30
N ARG A 53 8.26 -3.16 -5.78
CA ARG A 53 7.55 -3.70 -6.96
C ARG A 53 6.04 -3.72 -6.74
N ALA A 54 5.59 -4.11 -5.56
CA ALA A 54 4.19 -4.09 -5.18
C ALA A 54 3.63 -2.65 -5.18
N LEU A 55 4.39 -1.67 -4.65
CA LEU A 55 4.03 -0.26 -4.69
C LEU A 55 3.86 0.25 -6.13
N TYR A 56 4.75 -0.13 -7.04
CA TYR A 56 4.62 0.20 -8.46
C TYR A 56 3.36 -0.40 -9.08
N ARG A 57 2.99 -1.64 -8.73
CA ARG A 57 1.72 -2.25 -9.18
C ARG A 57 0.51 -1.46 -8.67
N ALA A 58 0.49 -1.08 -7.39
CA ALA A 58 -0.58 -0.26 -6.83
C ALA A 58 -0.72 1.09 -7.57
N LYS A 59 0.41 1.74 -7.90
CA LYS A 59 0.40 2.99 -8.69
C LYS A 59 -0.11 2.76 -10.12
N ALA A 60 0.31 1.68 -10.77
CA ALA A 60 -0.10 1.33 -12.13
C ALA A 60 -1.59 0.95 -12.22
N ALA A 61 -2.16 0.37 -11.15
CA ALA A 61 -3.57 -0.01 -11.06
C ALA A 61 -4.54 1.17 -10.83
N GLY A 62 -4.07 2.42 -10.91
CA GLY A 62 -4.88 3.61 -10.70
C GLY A 62 -4.61 4.36 -9.40
N ARG A 63 -3.56 3.99 -8.66
CA ARG A 63 -3.21 4.54 -7.33
C ARG A 63 -4.31 4.25 -6.30
N ASN A 64 -4.23 4.89 -5.13
CA ASN A 64 -5.13 4.67 -3.99
C ASN A 64 -5.45 3.19 -3.75
N ALA A 65 -4.41 2.36 -3.71
CA ALA A 65 -4.52 0.90 -3.66
C ALA A 65 -3.41 0.28 -2.80
N VAL A 66 -3.66 -0.94 -2.33
CA VAL A 66 -2.67 -1.83 -1.72
C VAL A 66 -2.39 -2.96 -2.69
N ALA A 67 -1.12 -3.31 -2.88
CA ALA A 67 -0.71 -4.44 -3.72
C ALA A 67 0.46 -5.20 -3.08
#